data_AF-A0A0Q7R2B3-F1
#
_entry.id   AF-A0A0Q7R2B3-F1
#
_cell.length_a   1.000
_cell.length_b   1.000
_cell.length_c   1.000
_cell.angle_alpha   90.00
_cell.angle_beta   90.00
_cell.angle_gamma   90.00
#
_symmetry.space_group_name_H-M   'P 1'
#
loop_
_entity.id
_entity.type
_entity.pdbx_description
1 polymer ?
#
loop_
_entity_poly.entity_id
_entity_poly.type
_entity_poly.pdbx_seq_one_letter_code
_entity_poly.pdbx_strand_id
1 'polypeptide(L)'
;MTPRLPILLAALAVTACDGGGDPVQQALRETAAANQSATVRETATTSAIDPAQMDRTWVAGVIEHHRNGVAMADAALVRSRDPQVRRMAQEIKTARTREIAEMQAWEPAAAPRP
;
A
#
# COMPACT_ATOMS: atom_id res chain seq x y z
N MET A 1 -10.28 64.56 41.41
CA MET A 1 -11.54 64.00 41.98
C MET A 1 -12.58 64.11 40.88
N THR A 2 -13.03 63.07 40.17
CA THR A 2 -13.27 61.65 40.47
C THR A 2 -12.97 60.78 39.22
N PRO A 3 -12.37 59.58 39.33
CA PRO A 3 -12.32 58.63 38.21
C PRO A 3 -13.62 57.81 38.16
N ARG A 4 -14.18 57.63 36.95
CA ARG A 4 -15.30 56.71 36.70
C ARG A 4 -14.77 55.28 36.52
N LEU A 5 -15.50 54.36 37.15
CA LEU A 5 -15.33 52.91 37.33
C LEU A 5 -15.30 52.10 36.00
N PRO A 6 -15.07 50.77 36.01
CA PRO A 6 -14.10 50.08 35.17
C PRO A 6 -14.81 49.24 34.08
N ILE A 7 -14.31 49.24 32.85
CA ILE A 7 -14.80 48.26 31.87
C ILE A 7 -13.97 47.00 32.04
N LEU A 8 -14.66 45.99 32.58
CA LEU A 8 -14.24 44.59 32.67
C LEU A 8 -13.52 44.14 31.40
N LEU A 9 -12.23 43.87 31.51
CA LEU A 9 -11.52 43.07 30.53
C LEU A 9 -11.90 41.60 30.80
N ALA A 10 -12.77 41.06 29.95
CA ALA A 10 -13.09 39.64 29.94
C ALA A 10 -11.80 38.84 29.67
N ALA A 11 -11.41 37.98 30.61
CA ALA A 11 -10.37 36.99 30.39
C ALA A 11 -10.87 35.95 29.38
N LEU A 12 -10.41 36.03 28.13
CA LEU A 12 -10.45 34.88 27.23
C LEU A 12 -9.38 33.88 27.70
N ALA A 13 -9.76 32.95 28.56
CA ALA A 13 -9.01 31.71 28.73
C ALA A 13 -9.41 30.77 27.58
N VAL A 14 -8.69 30.85 26.45
CA VAL A 14 -8.65 29.73 25.50
C VAL A 14 -7.72 28.68 26.11
N THR A 15 -8.29 27.83 26.96
CA THR A 15 -7.74 26.50 27.21
C THR A 15 -8.49 25.52 26.31
N ALA A 16 -8.29 25.67 25.00
CA ALA A 16 -8.55 24.57 24.06
C ALA A 16 -7.34 23.63 24.10
N CYS A 17 -7.13 22.97 25.24
CA CYS A 17 -6.20 21.87 25.43
C CYS A 17 -6.67 21.08 26.65
N ASP A 18 -7.87 20.51 26.58
CA ASP A 18 -8.07 19.22 27.23
C ASP A 18 -9.05 18.41 26.39
N GLY A 19 -8.59 17.23 25.99
CA GLY A 19 -9.35 16.31 25.19
C GLY A 19 -10.47 15.72 26.03
N GLY A 20 -11.65 16.33 25.98
CA GLY A 20 -12.91 15.65 26.28
C GLY A 20 -13.22 14.64 25.17
N GLY A 21 -12.34 13.66 25.00
CA GLY A 21 -12.53 12.55 24.07
C GLY A 21 -13.51 11.58 24.69
N ASP A 22 -14.51 11.17 23.92
CA ASP A 22 -15.27 9.96 24.19
C ASP A 22 -14.28 8.84 24.62
N PRO A 23 -14.49 8.15 25.77
CA PRO A 23 -13.60 7.10 26.24
C PRO A 23 -13.34 6.03 25.17
N VAL A 24 -14.27 5.82 24.23
CA VAL A 24 -14.09 4.95 23.07
C VAL A 24 -13.03 5.49 22.12
N GLN A 25 -13.03 6.80 21.83
CA GLN A 25 -12.04 7.44 20.95
C GLN A 25 -10.65 7.44 21.59
N GLN A 26 -10.57 7.57 22.91
CA GLN A 26 -9.30 7.46 23.62
C GLN A 26 -8.73 6.03 23.55
N ALA A 27 -9.56 5.02 23.85
CA ALA A 27 -9.15 3.62 23.76
C ALA A 27 -8.73 3.21 22.33
N LEU A 28 -9.40 3.73 21.31
CA LEU A 28 -9.01 3.52 19.91
C LEU A 28 -7.63 4.12 19.59
N ARG A 29 -7.32 5.33 20.08
CA ARG A 29 -6.01 5.96 19.89
C ARG A 29 -4.89 5.21 20.62
N GLU A 30 -5.15 4.76 21.83
CA GLU A 30 -4.19 3.97 22.62
C GLU A 30 -3.90 2.62 21.98
N THR A 31 -4.94 1.93 21.51
CA THR A 31 -4.80 0.67 20.76
C THR A 31 -4.04 0.88 19.45
N ALA A 32 -4.35 1.96 18.72
CA ALA A 32 -3.63 2.30 17.48
C ALA A 32 -2.15 2.60 17.74
N ALA A 33 -1.82 3.29 18.84
CA ALA A 33 -0.44 3.58 19.23
C ALA A 33 0.33 2.31 19.66
N ALA A 34 -0.32 1.41 20.40
CA ALA A 34 0.25 0.13 20.79
C ALA A 34 0.53 -0.76 19.58
N ASN A 35 -0.41 -0.84 18.63
CA ASN A 35 -0.25 -1.60 17.40
C ASN A 35 0.88 -1.03 16.53
N GLN A 36 0.96 0.29 16.38
CA GLN A 36 2.06 0.94 15.64
C GLN A 36 3.43 0.66 16.28
N SER A 37 3.51 0.65 17.61
CA SER A 37 4.76 0.36 18.33
C SER A 37 5.22 -1.10 18.14
N ALA A 38 4.27 -2.03 18.02
CA ALA A 38 4.59 -3.43 17.69
C ALA A 38 5.10 -3.57 16.25
N THR A 39 4.46 -2.91 15.27
CA THR A 39 4.89 -2.94 13.86
C THR A 39 6.29 -2.34 13.67
N VAL A 40 6.64 -1.26 14.39
CA VAL A 40 7.98 -0.63 14.33
C VAL A 40 9.06 -1.50 14.99
N ARG A 41 8.72 -2.31 16.00
CA ARG A 41 9.68 -3.19 16.67
C ARG A 41 10.01 -4.44 15.83
N GLU A 42 9.03 -4.91 15.07
CA GLU A 42 9.17 -6.02 14.12
C GLU A 42 10.00 -5.64 12.89
N THR A 43 9.85 -4.40 12.38
CA THR A 43 10.70 -3.90 11.29
C THR A 43 12.15 -3.64 11.73
N ALA A 44 12.39 -3.31 13.00
CA ALA A 44 13.74 -3.12 13.55
C ALA A 44 14.54 -4.44 13.73
N THR A 45 13.87 -5.59 13.70
CA THR A 45 14.51 -6.92 13.80
C THR A 45 14.56 -7.69 12.47
N THR A 46 14.02 -7.11 11.41
CA THR A 46 14.15 -7.65 10.05
C THR A 46 15.56 -7.34 9.55
N SER A 47 16.38 -8.38 9.33
CA SER A 47 17.64 -8.23 8.59
C SER A 47 17.40 -7.43 7.32
N ALA A 48 18.24 -6.43 7.04
CA ALA A 48 18.08 -5.58 5.88
C ALA A 48 17.84 -6.42 4.63
N ILE A 49 16.60 -6.41 4.11
CA ILE A 49 16.27 -7.12 2.87
C ILE A 49 16.96 -6.33 1.75
N ASP A 50 17.81 -7.00 0.97
CA ASP A 50 18.36 -6.43 -0.25
C ASP A 50 17.20 -6.05 -1.18
N PRO A 51 16.99 -4.74 -1.47
CA PRO A 51 15.89 -4.30 -2.34
C PRO A 51 15.93 -4.99 -3.70
N ALA A 52 17.13 -5.25 -4.24
CA ALA A 52 17.27 -5.95 -5.51
C ALA A 52 16.82 -7.41 -5.42
N GLN A 53 17.02 -8.08 -4.27
CA GLN A 53 16.51 -9.43 -4.03
C GLN A 53 14.98 -9.45 -3.85
N MET A 54 14.43 -8.44 -3.17
CA MET A 54 12.99 -8.28 -3.04
C MET A 54 12.34 -8.13 -4.43
N ASP A 55 12.90 -7.25 -5.26
CA ASP A 55 12.43 -7.00 -6.62
C ASP A 55 12.47 -8.26 -7.49
N ARG A 56 13.56 -9.04 -7.44
CA ARG A 56 13.66 -10.32 -8.17
C ARG A 56 12.59 -11.31 -7.72
N THR A 57 12.34 -11.41 -6.42
CA THR A 57 11.34 -12.34 -5.86
C THR A 57 9.93 -11.94 -6.27
N TRP A 58 9.64 -10.65 -6.22
CA TRP A 58 8.36 -10.10 -6.67
C TRP A 58 8.13 -10.36 -8.16
N VAL A 59 9.11 -10.04 -9.03
CA VAL A 59 9.01 -10.29 -10.48
C VAL A 59 8.83 -11.76 -10.80
N ALA A 60 9.53 -12.67 -10.11
CA ALA A 60 9.33 -14.10 -10.29
C ALA A 60 7.88 -14.53 -9.97
N GLY A 61 7.28 -13.97 -8.92
CA GLY A 61 5.88 -14.18 -8.59
C GLY A 61 4.91 -13.64 -9.65
N VAL A 62 5.20 -12.46 -10.21
CA VAL A 62 4.37 -11.85 -11.27
C VAL A 62 4.45 -12.66 -12.57
N ILE A 63 5.64 -13.17 -12.94
CA ILE A 63 5.81 -14.08 -14.08
C ILE A 63 4.90 -15.30 -13.94
N GLU A 64 4.89 -15.93 -12.76
CA GLU A 64 4.06 -17.11 -12.53
C GLU A 64 2.57 -16.78 -12.57
N HIS A 65 2.16 -15.65 -11.98
CA HIS A 65 0.80 -15.15 -12.10
C HIS A 65 0.39 -14.95 -13.59
N HIS A 66 1.28 -14.44 -14.43
CA HIS A 66 1.02 -14.24 -15.85
C HIS A 66 0.90 -15.56 -16.62
N ARG A 67 1.73 -16.56 -16.30
CA ARG A 67 1.63 -17.91 -16.89
C ARG A 67 0.28 -18.56 -16.60
N ASN A 68 -0.23 -18.41 -15.37
CA ASN A 68 -1.58 -18.87 -15.03
C ASN A 68 -2.65 -18.18 -15.89
N GLY A 69 -2.51 -16.87 -16.11
CA GLY A 69 -3.39 -16.12 -17.01
C GLY A 69 -3.35 -16.60 -18.47
N VAL A 70 -2.16 -16.96 -18.98
CA VAL A 70 -1.99 -17.57 -20.32
C VAL A 70 -2.68 -18.93 -20.39
N ALA A 71 -2.49 -19.79 -19.39
CA ALA A 71 -3.14 -21.11 -19.35
C ALA A 71 -4.68 -21.00 -19.33
N MET A 72 -5.22 -20.04 -18.58
CA MET A 72 -6.66 -19.76 -18.57
C MET A 72 -7.17 -19.22 -19.91
N ALA A 73 -6.41 -18.34 -20.57
CA ALA A 73 -6.73 -17.84 -21.90
C ALA A 73 -6.76 -18.98 -22.93
N ASP A 74 -5.79 -19.89 -22.89
CA ASP A 74 -5.78 -21.08 -23.76
C ASP A 74 -7.00 -21.98 -23.49
N ALA A 75 -7.35 -22.22 -22.23
CA ALA A 75 -8.56 -22.97 -21.89
C ALA A 75 -9.83 -22.29 -22.44
N ALA A 76 -9.92 -20.95 -22.38
CA ALA A 76 -11.05 -20.21 -22.93
C ALA A 76 -11.12 -20.30 -24.46
N LEU A 77 -9.98 -20.26 -25.15
CA LEU A 77 -9.89 -20.42 -26.60
C LEU A 77 -10.31 -21.83 -27.07
N VAL A 78 -10.10 -22.86 -26.25
CA VAL A 78 -10.56 -24.22 -26.56
C VAL A 78 -12.05 -24.39 -26.27
N ARG A 79 -12.53 -23.84 -25.15
CA ARG A 79 -13.87 -24.16 -24.61
C ARG A 79 -14.98 -23.22 -25.07
N SER A 80 -14.66 -21.97 -25.38
CA SER A 80 -15.67 -20.96 -25.73
C SER A 80 -15.94 -20.89 -27.23
N ARG A 81 -17.23 -20.79 -27.57
CA ARG A 81 -17.73 -20.47 -28.91
C ARG A 81 -18.10 -18.99 -29.06
N ASP A 82 -18.14 -18.23 -27.96
CA ASP A 82 -18.48 -16.81 -27.99
C ASP A 82 -17.32 -16.00 -28.61
N PRO A 83 -17.54 -15.25 -29.70
CA PRO A 83 -16.49 -14.51 -30.38
C PRO A 83 -15.86 -13.41 -29.53
N GLN A 84 -16.60 -12.81 -28.59
CA GLN A 84 -16.07 -11.80 -27.67
C GLN A 84 -15.16 -12.42 -26.63
N VAL A 85 -15.56 -13.55 -26.04
CA VAL A 85 -14.71 -14.28 -25.08
C VAL A 85 -13.42 -14.74 -25.74
N ARG A 86 -13.49 -15.26 -26.97
CA ARG A 86 -12.31 -15.71 -27.72
C ARG A 86 -11.36 -14.57 -28.04
N ARG A 87 -11.87 -13.40 -28.45
CA ARG A 87 -11.06 -12.20 -28.70
C ARG A 87 -10.32 -11.77 -27.43
N MET A 88 -11.04 -11.66 -26.32
CA MET A 88 -10.44 -11.30 -25.03
C MET A 88 -9.36 -12.30 -24.60
N ALA A 89 -9.60 -13.61 -24.77
CA ALA A 89 -8.60 -14.63 -24.46
C ALA A 89 -7.33 -14.47 -25.32
N GLN A 90 -7.47 -14.16 -26.61
CA GLN A 90 -6.33 -13.92 -27.49
C GLN A 90 -5.52 -12.67 -27.08
N GLU A 91 -6.21 -11.60 -26.70
CA GLU A 91 -5.59 -10.36 -26.19
C GLU A 91 -4.81 -10.62 -24.90
N ILE A 92 -5.45 -11.31 -23.94
CA ILE A 92 -4.82 -11.70 -22.67
C ILE A 92 -3.58 -12.55 -22.91
N LYS A 93 -3.68 -13.58 -23.77
CA LYS A 93 -2.55 -14.45 -24.08
C LYS A 93 -1.38 -13.66 -24.67
N THR A 94 -1.68 -12.76 -25.62
CA THR A 94 -0.66 -11.96 -26.30
C THR A 94 0.03 -11.00 -25.35
N ALA A 95 -0.74 -10.23 -24.57
CA ALA A 95 -0.22 -9.26 -23.61
C ALA A 95 0.63 -9.94 -22.54
N ARG A 96 0.11 -10.98 -21.89
CA ARG A 96 0.83 -11.65 -20.80
C ARG A 96 2.09 -12.35 -21.26
N THR A 97 2.10 -12.95 -22.47
CA THR A 97 3.31 -13.56 -23.04
C THR A 97 4.39 -12.51 -23.29
N ARG A 98 4.01 -11.34 -23.79
CA ARG A 98 4.93 -10.21 -23.99
C ARG A 98 5.48 -9.72 -22.65
N GLU A 99 4.62 -9.51 -21.65
CA GLU A 99 5.03 -9.03 -20.32
C GLU A 99 5.97 -10.04 -19.62
N ILE A 100 5.75 -11.35 -19.80
CA ILE A 100 6.70 -12.38 -19.32
C ILE A 100 8.07 -12.18 -19.96
N ALA A 101 8.15 -11.98 -21.28
CA ALA A 101 9.42 -11.78 -21.96
C ALA A 101 10.13 -10.50 -21.51
N GLU A 102 9.39 -9.42 -21.30
CA GLU A 102 9.91 -8.15 -20.77
C GLU A 102 10.47 -8.31 -19.35
N MET A 103 9.74 -9.00 -18.46
CA MET A 103 10.19 -9.29 -17.10
C MET A 103 11.39 -10.23 -17.06
N GLN A 104 11.48 -11.21 -17.96
CA GLN A 104 12.63 -12.12 -18.05
C GLN A 104 13.89 -11.43 -18.57
N ALA A 105 13.74 -10.37 -19.36
CA ALA A 105 14.84 -9.55 -19.86
C ALA A 105 15.22 -8.42 -18.88
N TRP A 106 14.53 -8.29 -17.76
CA TRP A 106 14.76 -7.22 -16.81
C TRP A 106 15.98 -7.50 -15.92
N GLU A 107 16.95 -6.60 -15.96
CA GLU A 107 18.03 -6.50 -14.98
C GLU A 107 17.63 -5.46 -13.92
N PRO A 108 17.46 -5.85 -12.64
CA PRO A 108 17.14 -4.89 -11.59
C PRO A 108 18.26 -3.86 -11.48
N ALA A 109 17.90 -2.58 -11.32
CA ALA A 109 18.88 -1.52 -11.19
C ALA A 109 19.86 -1.84 -10.05
N ALA A 110 21.17 -1.77 -10.34
CA ALA A 110 22.19 -1.90 -9.31
C ALA A 110 21.92 -0.83 -8.24
N ALA A 111 21.88 -1.23 -6.96
CA ALA A 111 21.77 -0.30 -5.85
C ALA A 111 22.79 0.84 -6.03
N PRO A 112 22.42 2.09 -5.75
CA PRO A 112 23.36 3.20 -5.87
C PRO A 112 24.63 2.87 -5.07
N ARG A 113 25.78 2.90 -5.75
CA ARG A 113 27.08 2.74 -5.09
C ARG A 113 27.27 3.90 -4.10
N PRO A 114 27.78 3.64 -2.88
CA PRO A 114 27.92 4.65 -1.84
C PRO A 114 28.82 5.81 -2.28
#